data_AF-A0A3B9YDK9-F1
#
_entry.id   AF-A0A3B9YDK9-F1
#
_cell.length_a   1.000
_cell.length_b   1.000
_cell.length_c   1.000
_cell.angle_alpha   90.00
_cell.angle_beta   90.00
_cell.angle_gamma   90.00
#
_symmetry.space_group_name_H-M   'P 1'
#
loop_
_entity.id
_entity.type
_entity.pdbx_description
1 polymer ?
#
loop_
_entity_poly.entity_id
_entity_poly.type
_entity_poly.pdbx_seq_one_letter_code
_entity_poly.pdbx_strand_id
1 'polypeptide(L)'
;MKKENRRCKCLVFGCGSECYIYTLDVAALLLCKAYVQTAKASWLILGAISFTLIIPVLAKLFRYESFSVANLTWSAANIIILPLIGWMAFGDRLATAQIVGIGLTLVGLFLVHFK
;
A
#
# COMPACT_ATOMS: atom_id res chain seq x y z
N MET A 1 -4.91 -36.19 -4.86
CA MET A 1 -4.85 -35.27 -6.02
C MET A 1 -6.15 -34.47 -6.11
N LYS A 2 -6.13 -33.18 -5.75
CA LYS A 2 -7.08 -32.12 -6.17
C LYS A 2 -6.69 -30.78 -5.52
N LYS A 3 -5.62 -30.14 -6.05
CA LYS A 3 -5.13 -28.81 -5.62
C LYS A 3 -5.30 -27.75 -6.71
N GLU A 4 -6.10 -28.01 -7.74
CA GLU A 4 -6.06 -27.25 -9.00
C GLU A 4 -7.37 -26.51 -9.33
N ASN A 5 -8.09 -25.98 -8.31
CA ASN A 5 -9.27 -25.16 -8.62
C ASN A 5 -9.54 -24.00 -7.63
N ARG A 6 -8.57 -23.64 -6.77
CA ARG A 6 -8.67 -22.49 -5.84
C ARG A 6 -7.92 -21.23 -6.27
N ARG A 7 -7.09 -21.29 -7.33
CA ARG A 7 -6.33 -20.12 -7.81
C ARG A 7 -7.21 -19.06 -8.50
N CYS A 8 -8.21 -19.46 -9.30
CA CYS A 8 -9.00 -18.50 -10.06
C CYS A 8 -10.02 -17.69 -9.24
N LYS A 9 -10.47 -18.18 -8.08
CA LYS A 9 -11.38 -17.42 -7.21
C LYS A 9 -10.67 -16.40 -6.32
N CYS A 10 -9.39 -16.59 -6.01
CA CYS A 10 -8.63 -15.63 -5.18
C CYS A 10 -8.28 -14.35 -5.94
N LEU A 11 -8.11 -14.42 -7.26
CA LEU A 11 -7.84 -13.24 -8.10
C LEU A 11 -9.01 -12.23 -8.11
N VAL A 12 -10.24 -12.69 -7.87
CA VAL A 12 -11.45 -11.85 -7.87
C VAL A 12 -11.86 -11.41 -6.46
N PHE A 13 -11.61 -12.23 -5.43
CA PHE A 13 -11.89 -11.85 -4.03
C PHE A 13 -10.75 -11.08 -3.34
N GLY A 14 -9.52 -11.13 -3.85
CA GLY A 14 -8.37 -10.35 -3.33
C GLY A 14 -8.43 -8.86 -3.67
N CYS A 15 -9.10 -8.49 -4.77
CA CYS A 15 -9.13 -7.12 -5.27
C CYS A 15 -9.82 -6.13 -4.29
N GLY A 16 -10.82 -6.58 -3.52
CA GLY A 16 -11.58 -5.71 -2.62
C GLY A 16 -10.85 -5.35 -1.31
N SER A 17 -10.34 -6.36 -0.59
CA SER A 17 -9.69 -6.15 0.71
C SER A 17 -8.30 -5.51 0.58
N GLU A 18 -7.59 -5.78 -0.51
CA GLU A 18 -6.29 -5.17 -0.77
C GLU A 18 -6.46 -3.68 -1.11
N CYS A 19 -7.38 -3.33 -2.02
CA CYS A 19 -7.74 -1.93 -2.32
C CYS A 19 -8.15 -1.13 -1.08
N TYR A 20 -8.83 -1.78 -0.13
CA TYR A 20 -9.24 -1.15 1.12
C TYR A 20 -8.04 -0.82 2.03
N ILE A 21 -7.05 -1.71 2.12
CA ILE A 21 -5.80 -1.42 2.86
C ILE A 21 -5.08 -0.23 2.24
N TYR A 22 -4.93 -0.21 0.92
CA TYR A 22 -4.22 0.87 0.22
C TYR A 22 -4.89 2.24 0.42
N THR A 23 -6.22 2.30 0.31
CA THR A 23 -6.95 3.56 0.49
C THR A 23 -6.88 4.08 1.93
N LEU A 24 -6.97 3.20 2.93
CA LEU A 24 -6.79 3.57 4.34
C LEU A 24 -5.36 4.05 4.64
N ASP A 25 -4.37 3.37 4.09
CA ASP A 25 -2.96 3.68 4.33
C ASP A 25 -2.55 5.01 3.69
N VAL A 26 -2.93 5.21 2.44
CA VAL A 26 -2.78 6.50 1.76
C VAL A 26 -3.48 7.59 2.55
N ALA A 27 -4.75 7.39 2.94
CA ALA A 27 -5.47 8.38 3.74
C ALA A 27 -4.75 8.69 5.05
N ALA A 28 -4.28 7.69 5.79
CA ALA A 28 -3.55 7.88 7.04
C ALA A 28 -2.28 8.73 6.84
N LEU A 29 -1.50 8.45 5.79
CA LEU A 29 -0.27 9.17 5.49
C LEU A 29 -0.53 10.61 5.03
N LEU A 30 -1.60 10.83 4.25
CA LEU A 30 -2.04 12.17 3.87
C LEU A 30 -2.49 12.99 5.08
N LEU A 31 -3.23 12.39 6.01
CA LEU A 31 -3.67 13.04 7.25
C LEU A 31 -2.47 13.40 8.13
N CYS A 32 -1.46 12.54 8.20
CA CYS A 32 -0.19 12.85 8.87
C CYS A 32 0.54 14.02 8.19
N LYS A 33 0.61 14.06 6.86
CA LYS A 33 1.21 15.20 6.15
C LYS A 33 0.41 16.49 6.37
N ALA A 34 -0.92 16.42 6.40
CA ALA A 34 -1.80 17.55 6.71
C ALA A 34 -1.63 18.05 8.15
N TYR A 35 -1.34 17.15 9.11
CA TYR A 35 -0.97 17.54 10.47
C TYR A 35 0.31 18.38 10.48
N VAL A 36 1.34 17.99 9.74
CA VAL A 36 2.60 18.77 9.66
C VAL A 36 2.36 20.19 9.16
N GLN A 37 1.40 20.39 8.24
CA GLN A 37 1.10 21.72 7.69
C GLN A 37 0.17 22.55 8.57
N THR A 38 -0.74 21.92 9.33
CA THR A 38 -1.81 22.63 10.07
C THR A 38 -1.63 22.62 11.58
N ALA A 39 -0.75 21.77 12.10
CA ALA A 39 -0.50 21.51 13.52
C ALA A 39 -1.75 21.14 14.36
N LYS A 40 -2.89 20.82 13.73
CA LYS A 40 -4.12 20.44 14.46
C LYS A 40 -4.06 18.97 14.87
N ALA A 41 -4.09 18.71 16.17
CA ALA A 41 -4.05 17.36 16.74
C ALA A 41 -5.14 16.41 16.19
N SER A 42 -6.28 16.96 15.76
CA SER A 42 -7.37 16.19 15.13
C SER A 42 -6.92 15.39 13.90
N TRP A 43 -6.02 15.94 13.07
CA TRP A 43 -5.51 15.26 11.88
C TRP A 43 -4.58 14.10 12.23
N LEU A 44 -3.77 14.27 13.27
CA LEU A 44 -2.89 13.22 13.78
C LEU A 44 -3.69 12.06 14.37
N ILE A 45 -4.71 12.36 15.17
CA ILE A 45 -5.58 11.33 15.78
C ILE A 45 -6.33 10.56 14.70
N LEU A 46 -6.90 11.25 13.71
CA LEU A 46 -7.59 10.60 12.60
C LEU A 46 -6.64 9.71 11.79
N GLY A 47 -5.43 10.19 11.48
CA GLY A 47 -4.41 9.41 10.80
C GLY A 47 -3.99 8.16 11.58
N ALA A 48 -3.79 8.26 12.89
CA ALA A 48 -3.45 7.13 13.75
C ALA A 48 -4.56 6.07 13.80
N ILE A 49 -5.83 6.49 13.85
CA ILE A 49 -6.99 5.58 13.81
C ILE A 49 -7.04 4.87 12.45
N SER A 50 -6.93 5.62 11.35
CA SER A 50 -6.92 5.06 10.00
C SER A 50 -5.81 4.04 9.80
N PHE A 51 -4.61 4.31 10.33
CA PHE A 51 -3.48 3.38 10.26
C PHE A 51 -3.70 2.12 11.12
N THR A 52 -4.30 2.26 12.30
CA THR A 52 -4.59 1.14 13.20
C THR A 52 -5.61 0.17 12.57
N LEU A 53 -6.58 0.68 11.80
CA LEU A 53 -7.58 -0.12 11.10
C LEU A 53 -6.99 -1.04 10.01
N ILE A 54 -5.76 -0.81 9.57
CA ILE A 54 -5.07 -1.66 8.59
C ILE A 54 -4.72 -3.02 9.20
N ILE A 55 -4.29 -3.05 10.47
CA ILE A 55 -3.81 -4.25 11.18
C ILE A 55 -4.80 -5.45 11.09
N PRO A 56 -6.10 -5.32 11.42
CA PRO A 56 -7.03 -6.44 11.35
C PRO A 56 -7.29 -6.92 9.92
N VAL A 57 -7.19 -6.06 8.91
CA VAL A 57 -7.37 -6.44 7.50
C VAL A 57 -6.12 -7.17 7.00
N LEU A 58 -4.94 -6.68 7.35
CA LEU A 58 -3.66 -7.29 7.01
C LEU A 58 -3.49 -8.67 7.67
N ALA A 59 -3.91 -8.81 8.94
CA ALA A 59 -3.92 -10.10 9.63
C ALA A 59 -4.81 -11.15 8.94
N LYS A 60 -5.91 -10.73 8.30
CA LYS A 60 -6.73 -11.62 7.46
C LYS A 60 -6.02 -11.95 6.14
N LEU A 61 -5.32 -10.99 5.54
CA LEU A 61 -4.59 -11.18 4.28
C LEU A 61 -3.46 -12.22 4.40
N PHE A 62 -2.74 -12.23 5.53
CA PHE A 62 -1.69 -13.22 5.81
C PHE A 62 -2.18 -14.67 5.95
N ARG A 63 -3.50 -14.90 6.01
CA ARG A 63 -4.05 -16.27 5.96
C ARG A 63 -4.14 -16.82 4.53
N TYR A 64 -4.08 -15.96 3.52
CA TYR A 64 -4.27 -16.32 2.11
C TYR A 64 -2.97 -16.23 1.30
N GLU A 65 -2.13 -15.25 1.63
CA GLU A 65 -0.84 -14.99 0.99
C GLU A 65 0.31 -15.21 1.98
N SER A 66 1.50 -15.50 1.45
CA SER A 66 2.69 -15.55 2.30
C SER A 66 3.01 -14.15 2.84
N PHE A 67 3.43 -14.07 4.11
CA PHE A 67 3.75 -12.80 4.78
C PHE A 67 4.67 -11.91 3.93
N SER A 68 5.72 -12.50 3.34
CA SER A 68 6.69 -11.79 2.52
C SER A 68 6.10 -11.25 1.22
N VAL A 69 5.27 -12.04 0.51
CA VAL A 69 4.66 -11.60 -0.75
C VAL A 69 3.64 -10.49 -0.49
N ALA A 70 2.77 -10.66 0.51
CA ALA A 70 1.78 -9.63 0.87
C ALA A 70 2.45 -8.30 1.28
N ASN A 71 3.50 -8.36 2.09
CA ASN A 71 4.23 -7.16 2.51
C ASN A 71 4.96 -6.47 1.34
N LEU A 72 5.53 -7.25 0.42
CA LEU A 72 6.25 -6.71 -0.73
C LEU A 72 5.30 -6.05 -1.74
N THR A 73 4.16 -6.68 -2.02
CA THR A 73 3.10 -6.09 -2.85
C THR A 73 2.55 -4.82 -2.20
N TRP A 74 2.30 -4.83 -0.89
CA TRP A 74 1.83 -3.64 -0.17
C TRP A 74 2.82 -2.49 -0.25
N SER A 75 4.10 -2.77 0.02
CA SER A 75 5.18 -1.78 -0.04
C SER A 75 5.38 -1.21 -1.44
N ALA A 76 5.35 -2.06 -2.47
CA ALA A 76 5.55 -1.63 -3.86
C ALA A 76 4.42 -0.70 -4.33
N ALA A 77 3.17 -0.99 -3.99
CA ALA A 77 2.05 -0.12 -4.31
C ALA A 77 2.16 1.25 -3.61
N ASN A 78 2.56 1.30 -2.34
CA ASN A 78 2.81 2.57 -1.64
C ASN A 78 3.95 3.39 -2.24
N ILE A 79 5.02 2.74 -2.67
CA ILE A 79 6.17 3.38 -3.32
C ILE A 79 5.75 4.05 -4.64
N ILE A 80 4.65 3.63 -5.27
CA ILE A 80 4.13 4.24 -6.51
C ILE A 80 3.06 5.28 -6.20
N ILE A 81 2.08 4.92 -5.37
CA ILE A 81 0.89 5.72 -5.12
C ILE A 81 1.21 6.97 -4.30
N LEU A 82 2.04 6.86 -3.25
CA LEU A 82 2.32 7.99 -2.37
C LEU A 82 3.11 9.11 -3.05
N PRO A 83 4.17 8.84 -3.84
CA PRO A 83 4.81 9.89 -4.64
C PRO A 83 3.88 10.57 -5.62
N LEU A 84 3.00 9.80 -6.26
CA LEU A 84 2.06 10.30 -7.26
C LEU A 84 1.03 11.23 -6.63
N ILE A 85 0.50 10.87 -5.46
CA ILE A 85 -0.39 11.74 -4.69
C ILE A 85 0.38 12.90 -4.05
N GLY A 86 1.60 12.68 -3.56
CA GLY A 86 2.46 13.73 -3.00
C GLY A 86 2.75 14.83 -4.01
N TRP A 87 3.01 14.45 -5.26
CA TRP A 87 3.18 15.38 -6.37
C TRP A 87 1.89 16.16 -6.67
N MET A 88 0.72 15.50 -6.69
CA MET A 88 -0.56 16.15 -7.00
C MET A 88 -1.14 17.00 -5.86
N ALA A 89 -1.07 16.52 -4.62
CA ALA A 89 -1.74 17.12 -3.46
C ALA A 89 -0.85 18.13 -2.71
N PHE A 90 0.47 17.91 -2.68
CA PHE A 90 1.40 18.75 -1.93
C PHE A 90 2.46 19.43 -2.79
N GLY A 91 2.53 19.10 -4.09
CA GLY A 91 3.54 19.65 -4.99
C GLY A 91 4.95 19.12 -4.73
N ASP A 92 5.09 18.02 -3.98
CA ASP A 92 6.38 17.41 -3.66
C ASP A 92 7.05 16.98 -4.99
N ARG A 93 8.26 17.48 -5.26
CA ARG A 93 9.02 17.11 -6.46
C ARG A 93 10.01 16.00 -6.14
N LEU A 94 9.89 14.89 -6.86
CA LEU A 94 10.86 13.81 -6.75
C LEU A 94 12.11 14.10 -7.57
N ALA A 95 13.27 13.81 -7.00
CA ALA A 95 14.54 13.84 -7.71
C ALA A 95 14.62 12.72 -8.75
N THR A 96 15.36 12.93 -9.83
CA THR A 96 15.52 11.93 -10.91
C THR A 96 16.01 10.57 -10.39
N ALA A 97 16.89 10.56 -9.39
CA ALA A 97 17.35 9.34 -8.74
C ALA A 97 16.23 8.57 -8.01
N GLN A 98 15.27 9.28 -7.40
CA GLN A 98 14.13 8.67 -6.71
C GLN A 98 13.17 8.03 -7.73
N ILE A 99 12.98 8.65 -8.90
CA ILE A 99 12.18 8.08 -9.99
C ILE A 99 12.78 6.76 -10.48
N VAL A 100 14.12 6.72 -10.66
CA VAL A 100 14.83 5.48 -11.02
C VAL A 100 14.66 4.42 -9.93
N GLY A 101 14.73 4.79 -8.65
CA GLY A 101 14.48 3.87 -7.53
C GLY A 101 13.06 3.29 -7.52
N ILE A 102 12.04 4.10 -7.81
CA ILE A 102 10.66 3.63 -7.96
C ILE A 102 10.55 2.65 -9.14
N GLY A 103 11.21 2.94 -10.26
CA GLY A 103 11.27 2.04 -11.41
C GLY A 103 11.92 0.69 -11.09
N LEU A 104 13.02 0.66 -10.34
CA LEU A 104 13.67 -0.57 -9.89
C LEU A 104 12.78 -1.38 -8.93
N THR A 105 11.95 -0.72 -8.13
CA THR A 105 10.99 -1.39 -7.24
C THR A 105 9.95 -2.18 -8.04
N LEU A 106 9.47 -1.65 -9.17
CA LEU A 106 8.57 -2.36 -10.08
C LEU A 106 9.22 -3.62 -10.67
N VAL A 107 10.49 -3.54 -11.05
CA VAL A 107 11.26 -4.70 -11.53
C VAL A 107 11.39 -5.76 -10.44
N GLY A 108 11.68 -5.36 -9.20
CA GLY A 108 11.73 -6.26 -8.05
C GLY A 108 10.38 -6.95 -7.79
N LEU A 109 9.27 -6.19 -7.82
CA LEU A 109 7.93 -6.74 -7.69
C LEU A 109 7.62 -7.76 -8.80
N PHE A 110 7.97 -7.43 -10.04
CA PHE A 110 7.79 -8.33 -11.18
C PHE A 110 8.55 -9.64 -10.97
N LEU A 111 9.83 -9.59 -10.59
CA LEU A 111 10.65 -10.79 -10.33
C LEU A 111 10.12 -11.66 -9.19
N VAL A 112 9.53 -11.07 -8.15
CA VAL A 112 8.94 -11.82 -7.03
C VAL A 112 7.65 -12.53 -7.45
N HIS A 113 6.90 -11.96 -8.39
CA HIS A 113 5.64 -12.53 -8.88
C HIS A 113 5.82 -13.45 -10.10
N PHE A 114 6.88 -13.26 -10.88
CA PHE A 114 7.28 -14.14 -11.96
C PHE A 114 7.92 -15.39 -11.37
N LYS A 115 7.13 -16.46 -11.33
CA LYS A 115 7.57 -17.79 -10.89
C LYS A 115 7.63 -18.74 -12.08
#